data_AF-A0A221SWH8-F1
#
_entry.id   AF-A0A221SWH8-F1
#
_cell.length_a   1.000
_cell.length_b   1.000
_cell.length_c   1.000
_cell.angle_alpha   90.00
_cell.angle_beta   90.00
_cell.angle_gamma   90.00
#
_symmetry.space_group_name_H-M   'P 1'
#
loop_
_entity.id
_entity.type
_entity.pdbx_description
1 polymer ?
#
loop_
_entity_poly.entity_id
_entity_poly.type
_entity_poly.pdbx_seq_one_letter_code
_entity_poly.pdbx_strand_id
1 'polypeptide(L)'
;MDQEILNALILPLLFSLAVGVYGFVRMPEKRGPLLLNLMLLQLVGVYGLHLEHSTTLFGLLSVHCAAVFIMLVRHLQTPEPLPQQHS
;
A
#
# COMPACT_ATOMS: atom_id res chain seq x y z
N MET A 1 23.84 12.41 -2.40
CA MET A 1 23.21 11.41 -1.52
C MET A 1 21.71 11.34 -1.77
N ASP A 2 21.10 12.37 -2.39
CA ASP A 2 19.68 12.53 -2.72
C ASP A 2 19.12 11.59 -3.82
N GLN A 3 19.78 10.47 -4.08
CA GLN A 3 19.34 9.53 -5.13
C GLN A 3 19.43 8.08 -4.66
N GLU A 4 20.20 7.83 -3.59
CA GLU A 4 20.36 6.51 -3.01
C GLU A 4 19.09 6.08 -2.26
N ILE A 5 18.45 7.00 -1.53
CA ILE A 5 17.21 6.74 -0.79
C ILE A 5 16.05 6.56 -1.78
N LEU A 6 15.93 7.44 -2.78
CA LEU A 6 14.98 7.26 -3.87
C LEU A 6 15.13 5.90 -4.54
N ASN A 7 16.34 5.52 -4.97
CA ASN A 7 16.55 4.27 -5.70
C ASN A 7 16.34 3.03 -4.82
N ALA A 8 16.69 3.12 -3.53
CA ALA A 8 16.43 2.06 -2.56
C ALA A 8 14.93 1.85 -2.29
N LEU A 9 14.13 2.92 -2.30
CA LEU A 9 12.70 2.88 -2.00
C LEU A 9 11.81 2.71 -3.23
N ILE A 10 12.25 3.11 -4.41
CA ILE A 10 11.46 3.04 -5.65
C ILE A 10 11.01 1.62 -5.94
N LEU A 11 11.93 0.66 -5.82
CA LEU A 11 11.66 -0.73 -6.19
C LEU A 11 10.72 -1.40 -5.16
N PRO A 12 10.95 -1.30 -3.84
CA PRO A 12 10.00 -1.75 -2.83
C PRO A 12 8.62 -1.11 -2.94
N LEU A 13 8.53 0.20 -3.20
CA LEU A 13 7.25 0.92 -3.31
C LEU A 13 6.46 0.46 -4.55
N LEU A 14 7.12 0.34 -5.71
CA LEU A 14 6.47 -0.16 -6.93
C LEU A 14 6.08 -1.63 -6.79
N PHE A 15 6.95 -2.46 -6.23
CA PHE A 15 6.65 -3.87 -5.98
C PHE A 15 5.47 -4.02 -5.02
N SER A 16 5.46 -3.26 -3.93
CA SER A 16 4.35 -3.24 -2.97
C SER A 16 3.06 -2.77 -3.61
N LEU A 17 3.09 -1.71 -4.44
CA LEU A 17 1.91 -1.25 -5.17
C LEU A 17 1.36 -2.36 -6.08
N ALA A 18 2.22 -3.00 -6.87
CA ALA A 18 1.83 -4.06 -7.79
C ALA A 18 1.26 -5.29 -7.06
N VAL A 19 1.95 -5.76 -6.03
CA VAL A 19 1.53 -6.92 -5.21
C VAL A 19 0.28 -6.61 -4.40
N GLY A 20 0.17 -5.39 -3.87
CA GLY A 20 -1.00 -4.90 -3.15
C GLY A 20 -2.24 -4.87 -4.04
N VAL A 21 -2.14 -4.29 -5.23
CA VAL A 21 -3.24 -4.24 -6.21
C VAL A 21 -3.63 -5.62 -6.67
N TYR A 22 -2.65 -6.43 -7.04
CA TYR A 22 -2.89 -7.79 -7.49
C TYR A 22 -3.50 -8.67 -6.39
N GLY A 23 -2.96 -8.59 -5.17
CA GLY A 23 -3.44 -9.33 -4.01
C GLY A 23 -4.85 -8.91 -3.61
N PHE A 24 -5.17 -7.62 -3.65
CA PHE A 24 -6.50 -7.11 -3.32
C PHE A 24 -7.58 -7.61 -4.28
N VAL A 25 -7.25 -7.69 -5.58
CA VAL A 25 -8.16 -8.18 -6.63
C VAL A 25 -8.29 -9.70 -6.59
N ARG A 26 -7.18 -10.43 -6.42
CA ARG A 26 -7.14 -11.90 -6.56
C ARG A 26 -7.42 -12.66 -5.26
N MET A 27 -7.20 -12.04 -4.09
CA MET A 27 -7.26 -12.72 -2.78
C MET A 27 -8.07 -11.88 -1.77
N PRO A 28 -9.42 -11.96 -1.78
CA PRO A 28 -10.27 -11.18 -0.88
C PRO A 28 -10.07 -11.52 0.60
N GLU A 29 -9.66 -12.75 0.93
CA GLU A 29 -9.38 -13.17 2.31
C GLU A 29 -8.12 -12.52 2.89
N LYS A 30 -7.16 -12.10 2.05
CA LYS A 30 -5.88 -11.52 2.50
C LYS A 30 -5.86 -9.99 2.50
N ARG A 31 -7.02 -9.35 2.28
CA ARG A 31 -7.14 -7.88 2.17
C ARG A 31 -6.60 -7.14 3.40
N GLY A 32 -6.90 -7.61 4.61
CA GLY A 32 -6.44 -7.00 5.85
C GLY A 32 -4.90 -6.96 5.97
N PRO A 33 -4.20 -8.10 5.93
CA PRO A 33 -2.73 -8.14 5.95
C PRO A 33 -2.07 -7.36 4.79
N LEU A 34 -2.67 -7.37 3.60
CA LEU A 34 -2.18 -6.61 2.45
C LEU A 34 -2.27 -5.09 2.69
N LEU A 35 -3.40 -4.61 3.21
CA LEU A 35 -3.59 -3.21 3.57
C LEU A 35 -2.60 -2.76 4.65
N LEU A 36 -2.35 -3.59 5.66
CA LEU A 36 -1.37 -3.30 6.70
C LEU A 36 0.04 -3.16 6.11
N ASN A 37 0.44 -4.08 5.24
CA ASN A 37 1.76 -4.03 4.59
C ASN A 37 1.91 -2.76 3.72
N LEU A 38 0.87 -2.40 2.97
CA LEU A 38 0.86 -1.17 2.18
C LEU A 38 0.98 0.09 3.07
N MET A 39 0.28 0.13 4.21
CA MET A 39 0.42 1.23 5.17
C MET A 39 1.83 1.32 5.76
N LEU A 40 2.45 0.19 6.09
CA LEU A 40 3.82 0.17 6.61
C LEU A 40 4.82 0.70 5.57
N LEU A 41 4.67 0.29 4.30
CA LEU A 41 5.51 0.83 3.22
C LEU A 41 5.27 2.31 2.96
N GLN A 42 4.02 2.79 3.07
CA GLN A 42 3.72 4.22 3.02
C GLN A 42 4.49 4.97 4.11
N LEU A 43 4.52 4.45 5.34
CA LEU A 43 5.23 5.06 6.46
C LEU A 43 6.74 5.15 6.21
N VAL A 44 7.33 4.07 5.70
CA VAL A 44 8.75 4.02 5.32
C VAL A 44 9.05 5.02 4.19
N GLY A 45 8.16 5.14 3.20
CA GLY A 45 8.30 6.11 2.12
C GLY A 45 8.21 7.55 2.61
N VAL A 46 7.27 7.87 3.52
CA VAL A 46 7.17 9.21 4.13
C VAL A 46 8.42 9.54 4.93
N TYR A 47 8.98 8.57 5.65
CA TYR A 47 10.25 8.74 6.34
C TYR A 47 11.40 9.02 5.35
N GLY A 48 11.45 8.29 4.23
CA GLY A 48 12.38 8.55 3.14
C GLY A 48 12.23 9.95 2.54
N LEU A 49 10.99 10.43 2.36
CA LEU A 49 10.69 11.78 1.87
C LEU A 49 11.09 12.87 2.88
N HIS A 50 10.99 12.60 4.18
CA HIS A 50 11.46 13.53 5.21
C HIS A 50 12.99 13.65 5.20
N LEU A 51 13.70 12.55 4.93
CA LEU A 51 15.15 12.54 4.78
C LEU A 51 15.61 13.18 3.47
N GLU A 52 14.86 12.97 2.40
CA GLU A 52 15.18 13.44 1.05
C GLU A 52 13.96 14.11 0.43
N HIS A 53 14.01 15.44 0.28
CA HIS A 53 12.92 16.24 -0.28
C HIS A 53 12.86 16.08 -1.81
N SER A 54 12.45 14.90 -2.26
CA SER A 54 12.36 14.52 -3.66
C SER A 54 10.91 14.61 -4.15
N THR A 55 10.69 15.45 -5.15
CA THR A 55 9.37 15.62 -5.81
C THR A 55 8.90 14.33 -6.47
N THR A 56 9.83 13.51 -6.96
CA THR A 56 9.53 12.19 -7.54
C THR A 56 9.02 11.22 -6.47
N LEU A 57 9.69 11.13 -5.31
CA LEU A 57 9.23 10.34 -4.16
C LEU A 57 7.84 10.81 -3.72
N PHE A 58 7.64 12.13 -3.60
CA PHE A 58 6.35 12.70 -3.23
C PHE A 58 5.22 12.29 -4.17
N GLY A 59 5.45 12.35 -5.49
CA GLY A 59 4.48 11.90 -6.48
C GLY A 59 4.15 10.40 -6.34
N LEU A 60 5.18 9.58 -6.15
CA LEU A 60 5.03 8.13 -6.02
C LEU A 60 4.28 7.74 -4.73
N LEU A 61 4.60 8.40 -3.61
CA LEU A 61 3.89 8.27 -2.33
C LEU A 61 2.45 8.77 -2.40
N SER A 62 2.17 9.81 -3.17
CA SER A 62 0.81 10.31 -3.37
C SER A 62 -0.04 9.30 -4.12
N VAL A 63 0.50 8.70 -5.20
CA VAL A 63 -0.17 7.62 -5.95
C VAL A 63 -0.37 6.39 -5.07
N HIS A 64 0.64 6.01 -4.29
CA HIS A 64 0.55 4.89 -3.36
C HIS A 64 -0.55 5.11 -2.31
N CYS A 65 -0.61 6.32 -1.73
CA CYS A 65 -1.65 6.71 -0.77
C CYS A 65 -3.06 6.60 -1.37
N ALA A 66 -3.26 7.11 -2.59
CA ALA A 66 -4.54 7.03 -3.28
C ALA A 66 -4.98 5.58 -3.52
N ALA A 67 -4.05 4.70 -3.93
CA ALA A 67 -4.34 3.28 -4.12
C ALA A 67 -4.75 2.59 -2.81
N VAL A 68 -4.01 2.83 -1.73
CA VAL A 68 -4.33 2.30 -0.39
C VAL A 68 -5.68 2.80 0.09
N PHE A 69 -5.99 4.08 -0.11
CA PHE A 69 -7.27 4.67 0.27
C PHE A 69 -8.43 4.01 -0.48
N ILE A 70 -8.31 3.84 -1.80
CA ILE A 70 -9.34 3.15 -2.60
C ILE A 70 -9.53 1.72 -2.11
N MET A 71 -8.45 0.99 -1.84
CA MET A 71 -8.54 -0.38 -1.31
C MET A 71 -9.21 -0.42 0.07
N LEU A 72 -8.89 0.52 0.94
CA LEU A 72 -9.47 0.61 2.28
C LEU A 72 -10.97 0.88 2.20
N VAL A 73 -11.39 1.86 1.39
CA VAL A 73 -12.81 2.16 1.14
C VAL A 73 -13.52 0.93 0.59
N ARG A 74 -12.93 0.24 -0.39
CA ARG A 74 -13.48 -1.00 -0.96
C ARG A 74 -13.56 -2.12 0.07
N HIS A 75 -12.58 -2.24 0.95
CA HIS A 75 -12.59 -3.22 2.03
C HIS A 75 -13.74 -2.95 3.01
N LEU A 76 -13.91 -1.70 3.45
CA LEU A 76 -15.00 -1.28 4.34
C LEU A 76 -16.39 -1.42 3.70
N GLN A 77 -16.49 -1.27 2.39
CA GLN A 77 -17.74 -1.45 1.64
C GLN A 77 -18.07 -2.91 1.32
N THR A 78 -17.12 -3.84 1.49
CA THR A 78 -17.41 -5.25 1.27
C THR A 78 -18.04 -5.82 2.54
N PRO A 79 -19.29 -6.29 2.52
CA PRO A 79 -19.90 -6.93 3.68
C PRO A 79 -19.06 -8.14 4.07
N GLU A 80 -18.64 -8.20 5.34
CA GLU A 80 -18.00 -9.39 5.90
C GLU A 80 -18.99 -10.56 5.79
N PRO A 81 -18.66 -11.66 5.10
CA PRO A 81 -19.55 -12.80 5.06
C PRO A 81 -19.68 -13.31 6.50
N LEU A 82 -20.89 -13.21 7.05
CA LEU A 82 -21.23 -13.76 8.37
C LEU A 82 -20.65 -15.16 8.48
N PRO A 83 -19.92 -15.49 9.56
CA PRO A 83 -19.41 -16.84 9.77
C PRO A 83 -20.60 -17.78 9.68
N GLN A 84 -20.59 -18.65 8.67
CA GLN A 84 -21.64 -19.64 8.48
C GLN A 84 -21.69 -20.49 9.74
N GLN A 85 -22.71 -20.26 10.57
CA GLN A 85 -23.04 -21.14 11.68
C GLN A 85 -23.41 -22.48 11.07
N HIS A 86 -22.44 -23.40 11.01
CA HIS A 86 -22.73 -24.82 10.85
C HIS A 86 -23.66 -25.20 11.99
N SER A 87 -24.93 -25.45 11.65
CA SER A 87 -25.96 -26.00 12.52
C SER A 87 -25.85 -27.52 12.54
#